data_AF-A0A1G9LN37-F1
#
_entry.id   AF-A0A1G9LN37-F1
#
_cell.length_a   1.000
_cell.length_b   1.000
_cell.length_c   1.000
_cell.angle_alpha   90.00
_cell.angle_beta   90.00
_cell.angle_gamma   90.00
#
_symmetry.space_group_name_H-M   'P 1'
#
loop_
_entity.id
_entity.type
_entity.pdbx_description
1 polymer ?
#
loop_
_entity_poly.entity_id
_entity_poly.type
_entity_poly.pdbx_seq_one_letter_code
_entity_poly.pdbx_strand_id
1 'polypeptide(L)' 'MIGVIMRIVSFTLVSWLGPESPFLFVWIFNTLDAILLSWCAILKKDKAYTVLNLFWILVGIVGILRASGLLH' A
#
# COMPACT_ATOMS: atom_id res chain seq x y z
N MET A 1 14.75 3.00 -4.86
CA MET A 1 14.34 4.25 -4.18
C MET A 1 13.00 4.78 -4.67
N ILE A 2 12.64 4.60 -5.95
CA ILE A 2 11.34 5.03 -6.52
C ILE A 2 10.12 4.49 -5.73
N GLY A 3 10.10 3.20 -5.37
CA GLY A 3 9.01 2.62 -4.57
C GLY A 3 8.86 3.22 -3.16
N VAL A 4 9.96 3.67 -2.55
CA VAL A 4 9.92 4.35 -1.24
C VAL A 4 9.26 5.73 -1.37
N ILE A 5 9.58 6.46 -2.43
CA ILE A 5 8.99 7.77 -2.72
C ILE A 5 7.49 7.64 -3.05
N MET A 6 7.10 6.65 -3.86
CA MET A 6 5.69 6.30 -4.12
C MET A 6 4.91 6.04 -2.83
N ARG A 7 5.55 5.38 -1.86
CA ARG A 7 4.97 5.14 -0.53
C ARG A 7 4.75 6.43 0.26
N ILE A 8 5.77 7.28 0.35
CA ILE A 8 5.69 8.55 1.09
C ILE A 8 4.61 9.46 0.49
N VAL A 9 4.52 9.49 -0.85
CA VAL A 9 3.48 10.27 -1.56
C VAL A 9 2.09 9.68 -1.32
N SER A 10 1.92 8.35 -1.40
CA SER A 10 0.63 7.69 -1.12
C SER A 10 0.18 7.91 0.32
N PHE A 11 1.08 7.80 1.31
CA PHE A 11 0.77 8.04 2.73
C PHE A 11 0.43 9.49 3.02
N THR A 12 1.15 10.42 2.41
CA THR A 12 0.86 11.85 2.54
C THR A 12 -0.49 12.20 1.92
N LEU A 13 -0.80 11.67 0.73
CA LEU A 13 -2.10 11.84 0.07
C LEU A 13 -3.24 11.24 0.92
N VAL A 14 -3.09 10.00 1.40
CA VAL A 14 -4.06 9.34 2.29
C VAL A 14 -4.27 10.10 3.60
N SER A 15 -3.22 10.69 4.18
CA SER A 15 -3.33 11.45 5.44
C SER A 15 -4.08 12.78 5.27
N TRP A 16 -4.00 13.40 4.08
CA TRP A 16 -4.59 14.71 3.82
C TRP A 16 -6.01 14.68 3.26
N LEU A 17 -6.37 13.65 2.50
CA LEU A 17 -7.52 13.74 1.60
C LEU A 17 -8.88 13.38 2.23
N GLY A 18 -8.96 12.98 3.50
CA GLY A 18 -10.23 12.81 4.22
C GLY A 18 -11.26 11.88 3.50
N PRO A 19 -12.52 11.84 3.96
CA PRO A 19 -13.53 10.87 3.48
C PRO A 19 -14.10 11.15 2.08
N GLU A 20 -13.82 12.31 1.46
CA GLU A 20 -14.44 12.78 0.21
C GLU A 20 -13.58 12.52 -1.05
N SER A 21 -12.46 11.83 -0.90
CA SER A 21 -11.40 11.70 -1.91
C SER A 21 -11.26 10.28 -2.44
N PRO A 22 -10.48 10.01 -3.52
CA PRO A 22 -10.37 8.67 -4.10
C PRO A 22 -9.47 7.75 -3.24
N PHE A 23 -9.78 7.64 -1.96
CA PHE A 23 -9.09 6.84 -0.95
C PHE A 23 -8.93 5.41 -1.44
N LEU A 24 -10.02 4.82 -1.97
CA LEU A 24 -10.03 3.46 -2.48
C LEU A 24 -9.05 3.26 -3.66
N PHE A 25 -8.92 4.24 -4.55
CA PHE A 25 -7.98 4.19 -5.67
C PHE A 25 -6.54 4.21 -5.17
N VAL A 26 -6.20 5.10 -4.22
CA VAL A 26 -4.85 5.17 -3.65
C VAL A 26 -4.49 3.88 -2.93
N TRP A 27 -5.43 3.29 -2.19
CA TRP A 27 -5.25 2.02 -1.51
C TRP A 27 -5.03 0.85 -2.48
N ILE A 28 -5.79 0.77 -3.57
CA ILE A 28 -5.60 -0.23 -4.63
C ILE A 28 -4.23 -0.06 -5.29
N PHE A 29 -3.87 1.16 -5.65
CA PHE A 29 -2.60 1.46 -6.31
C PHE A 29 -1.40 1.14 -5.40
N ASN A 30 -1.49 1.45 -4.11
CA ASN A 30 -0.46 1.15 -3.12
C ASN A 30 -0.33 -0.36 -2.86
N THR A 31 -1.45 -1.09 -2.86
CA THR A 31 -1.46 -2.55 -2.71
C THR A 31 -0.81 -3.24 -3.92
N LEU A 32 -1.10 -2.78 -5.13
CA LEU A 32 -0.47 -3.29 -6.36
C LEU A 32 1.05 -3.04 -6.38
N ASP A 33 1.49 -1.85 -5.98
CA ASP A 33 2.91 -1.53 -5.85
C ASP A 33 3.60 -2.42 -4.81
N ALA A 34 2.96 -2.64 -3.66
CA ALA A 34 3.49 -3.52 -2.61
C ALA A 34 3.60 -4.99 -3.08
N ILE A 35 2.70 -5.46 -3.94
CA ILE A 35 2.78 -6.79 -4.59
C ILE A 35 3.99 -6.86 -5.53
N LEU A 36 4.18 -5.85 -6.39
CA LEU A 36 5.32 -5.79 -7.32
C LEU A 36 6.66 -5.72 -6.58
N LEU A 37 6.74 -4.91 -5.53
CA LEU A 37 7.93 -4.81 -4.68
C LEU A 37 8.19 -6.08 -3.87
N SER A 38 7.14 -6.78 -3.42
CA SER A 38 7.27 -8.10 -2.78
C SER A 38 7.87 -9.10 -3.76
N TRP A 39 7.37 -9.15 -5.00
CA TRP A 39 7.90 -10.03 -6.04
C TRP A 39 9.38 -9.76 -6.33
N CYS A 40 9.76 -8.48 -6.50
CA CYS A 40 11.15 -8.07 -6.70
C CYS A 40 12.05 -8.39 -5.49
N ALA A 41 11.55 -8.22 -4.26
CA ALA A 41 12.29 -8.51 -3.04
C ALA A 41 12.54 -10.02 -2.85
N ILE A 42 11.55 -10.85 -3.19
CA ILE A 42 11.67 -12.31 -3.19
C ILE A 42 12.73 -12.76 -4.19
N LEU A 43 12.70 -12.22 -5.42
CA LEU A 43 13.69 -12.52 -6.46
C LEU A 43 15.11 -12.15 -6.04
N LYS A 44 15.25 -11.05 -5.29
CA LYS A 44 16.54 -10.55 -4.76
C LYS A 44 16.93 -11.18 -3.41
N LYS A 45 16.15 -12.12 -2.88
CA LYS A 45 16.30 -12.77 -1.56
C LYS A 45 16.40 -11.79 -0.39
N ASP A 46 15.79 -10.61 -0.53
CA ASP A 46 15.82 -9.56 0.46
C ASP A 46 14.69 -9.77 1.48
N LYS A 47 14.99 -10.55 2.53
CA LYS A 47 13.98 -11.01 3.51
C LYS A 47 13.33 -9.86 4.26
N ALA A 48 14.09 -8.82 4.61
CA ALA A 48 13.58 -7.65 5.33
C ALA A 48 12.55 -6.89 4.47
N TYR A 49 12.88 -6.66 3.19
CA TYR A 49 11.97 -6.02 2.26
C TYR A 49 10.74 -6.88 1.93
N THR A 50 10.92 -8.20 1.84
CA THR A 50 9.81 -9.13 1.61
C THR A 50 8.78 -9.05 2.74
N VAL A 51 9.23 -9.14 4.01
CA VAL A 51 8.35 -9.05 5.18
C VAL A 51 7.65 -7.69 5.26
N LEU A 52 8.41 -6.61 5.04
CA LEU A 52 7.86 -5.26 5.06
C LEU A 52 6.77 -5.09 4.00
N ASN A 53 7.03 -5.50 2.76
CA ASN A 53 6.04 -5.34 1.70
C ASN A 53 4.81 -6.24 1.91
N LEU A 54 4.98 -7.45 2.45
CA LEU A 54 3.85 -8.32 2.82
C LEU A 54 2.96 -7.69 3.89
N PHE A 55 3.57 -7.09 4.93
CA PHE A 55 2.84 -6.34 5.95
C PHE A 55 2.00 -5.21 5.33
N TRP A 56 2.58 -4.48 4.40
CA TRP A 56 1.89 -3.41 3.72
C TRP A 56 0.78 -3.86 2.77
N ILE A 57 0.87 -5.05 2.17
CA ILE A 57 -0.25 -5.65 1.44
C ILE A 57 -1.43 -5.89 2.39
N LEU A 58 -1.18 -6.39 3.60
CA LEU A 58 -2.24 -6.64 4.60
C LEU A 58 -2.90 -5.33 5.04
N VAL A 59 -2.09 -4.31 5.37
CA VAL A 59 -2.60 -2.97 5.70
C VAL A 59 -3.37 -2.40 4.50
N GLY A 60 -2.86 -2.63 3.29
CA GLY A 60 -3.50 -2.35 2.00
C GLY A 60 -4.93 -2.84 1.92
N ILE A 61 -5.11 -4.14 2.14
CA ILE A 61 -6.40 -4.83 2.13
C ILE A 61 -7.34 -4.27 3.19
N VAL A 62 -6.88 -4.06 4.42
CA VAL A 62 -7.69 -3.47 5.50
C VAL A 62 -8.14 -2.06 5.14
N GLY A 63 -7.26 -1.25 4.54
CA GLY A 63 -7.59 0.08 4.05
C GLY A 63 -8.65 0.08 2.95
N ILE A 64 -8.57 -0.85 2.00
CA ILE A 64 -9.59 -1.04 0.95
C ILE A 64 -10.93 -1.43 1.57
N LEU A 65 -10.95 -2.39 2.51
CA LEU A 65 -12.17 -2.86 3.17
C LEU A 65 -12.86 -1.80 4.03
N ARG A 66 -12.06 -0.93 4.68
CA ARG A 66 -12.58 0.21 5.43
C ARG A 66 -13.11 1.31 4.49
N ALA A 67 -12.39 1.60 3.41
CA ALA A 67 -12.79 2.59 2.42
C ALA A 67 -14.01 2.16 1.60
N SER A 68 -14.23 0.86 1.41
CA SER A 68 -15.42 0.33 0.73
C SER A 68 -16.66 0.29 1.63
N GLY A 69 -16.56 0.70 2.91
CA GLY A 69 -17.67 0.68 3.86
C GLY A 69 -18.08 -0.73 4.31
N LEU A 70 -17.25 -1.75 4.04
CA LEU A 70 -17.52 -3.13 4.47
C LEU A 70 -17.16 -3.37 5.94
N LEU A 71 -16.25 -2.58 6.49
CA LEU A 71 -15.88 -2.55 7.89
C LEU A 71 -16.25 -1.17 8.46
N HIS A 72 -17.26 -1.16 9.35
CA HIS A 72 -17.70 0.01 10.10
C HIS A 72 -16.76 0.27 11.29
#